data_AF-A0A961HR69-F1
#
_entry.id   AF-A0A961HR69-F1
#
_cell.length_a   1.000
_cell.length_b   1.000
_cell.length_c   1.000
_cell.angle_alpha   90.00
_cell.angle_beta   90.00
_cell.angle_gamma   90.00
#
_symmetry.space_group_name_H-M   'P 1'
#
loop_
_entity.id
_entity.type
_entity.pdbx_description
1 polymer ?
#
loop_
_entity_poly.entity_id
_entity_poly.type
_entity_poly.pdbx_seq_one_letter_code
_entity_poly.pdbx_strand_id
1 'polypeptide(L)' 'LYIGDSGNNKLRKAALSTLAVTTLAGPADGNISSGSSDGSGADARFLFPQHSVSDGQNLYIVDLGNAKIRRVQ' A
#
# COMPACT_ATOMS: atom_id res chain seq x y z
N LEU A 1 12.14 -2.17 1.18
CA LEU A 1 11.12 -2.92 1.95
C LEU A 1 9.76 -2.30 1.69
N TYR A 2 8.72 -3.11 1.43
CA TYR A 2 7.34 -2.66 1.23
C TYR A 2 6.48 -3.10 2.40
N ILE A 3 5.58 -2.22 2.85
CA ILE A 3 4.85 -2.37 4.11
C ILE A 3 3.37 -2.02 3.87
N GLY A 4 2.46 -2.93 4.22
CA GLY A 4 1.04 -2.61 4.40
C GLY A 4 0.86 -1.88 5.73
N ASP A 5 0.55 -0.60 5.67
CA ASP A 5 0.29 0.24 6.84
C ASP A 5 -1.21 0.20 7.14
N SER A 6 -1.61 -0.93 7.74
CA SER A 6 -3.00 -1.38 7.86
C SER A 6 -3.93 -0.33 8.46
N GLY A 7 -3.53 0.32 9.55
CA GLY A 7 -4.35 1.33 10.23
C GLY A 7 -4.53 2.62 9.43
N ASN A 8 -3.60 2.91 8.52
CA ASN A 8 -3.61 4.12 7.71
C ASN A 8 -4.14 3.89 6.29
N ASN A 9 -4.54 2.66 5.93
CA ASN A 9 -5.00 2.28 4.59
C ASN A 9 -4.00 2.61 3.46
N LYS A 10 -2.69 2.50 3.76
CA LYS A 10 -1.60 2.87 2.84
C LYS A 10 -0.67 1.71 2.55
N LEU A 11 -0.01 1.81 1.41
CA LEU A 11 1.20 1.06 1.10
C LEU A 11 2.42 1.97 1.25
N ARG A 12 3.42 1.53 2.01
CA ARG A 12 4.63 2.30 2.31
C ARG A 12 5.86 1.62 1.73
N LYS A 13 6.88 2.43 1.40
CA LYS A 13 8.20 1.98 0.98
C LYS A 13 9.24 2.51 1.94
N ALA A 14 10.03 1.61 2.52
CA ALA A 14 11.19 1.94 3.35
C ALA A 14 12.48 1.70 2.58
N ALA A 15 13.32 2.73 2.48
CA ALA A 15 14.69 2.64 1.99
C ALA A 15 15.60 2.19 3.13
N LEU A 16 16.19 0.99 3.03
CA LEU A 16 16.95 0.41 4.15
C LEU A 16 18.29 1.09 4.40
N SER A 17 18.86 1.77 3.40
CA SER A 17 20.12 2.51 3.53
C SER A 17 19.97 3.84 4.28
N THR A 18 18.81 4.48 4.18
CA THR A 18 18.55 5.82 4.76
C THR A 18 17.50 5.80 5.86
N LEU A 19 16.80 4.68 6.03
CA LEU A 19 15.63 4.50 6.90
C LEU A 19 14.45 5.43 6.57
N ALA A 20 14.48 6.11 5.42
CA ALA A 20 13.38 6.95 4.97
C ALA A 20 12.17 6.09 4.59
N VAL A 21 10.98 6.47 5.06
CA VAL A 21 9.70 5.83 4.73
C VAL A 21 8.83 6.79 3.95
N THR A 22 8.40 6.39 2.76
CA THR A 22 7.49 7.16 1.92
C THR A 22 6.19 6.42 1.69
N THR A 23 5.12 7.17 1.40
CA THR A 23 3.85 6.59 0.95
C THR A 23 3.98 6.28 -0.55
N LEU A 24 3.77 5.03 -0.91
CA LEU A 24 3.79 4.58 -2.30
C LEU A 24 2.41 4.72 -2.95
N ALA A 25 1.36 4.32 -2.23
CA ALA A 25 -0.02 4.45 -2.66
C ALA A 25 -0.98 4.48 -1.46
N GLY A 26 -2.18 5.04 -1.66
CA GLY A 26 -3.19 5.22 -0.60
C GLY A 26 -3.50 6.69 -0.31
N PRO A 27 -4.36 6.99 0.67
CA PRO A 27 -4.76 8.36 0.97
C PRO A 27 -3.58 9.25 1.36
N ALA A 28 -3.74 10.57 1.26
CA ALA A 28 -2.75 11.55 1.73
C ALA A 28 -2.55 11.48 3.26
N ASP A 29 -1.48 12.09 3.77
CA ASP A 29 -1.20 12.08 5.21
C ASP A 29 -2.27 12.84 6.00
N GLY A 30 -2.62 12.32 7.17
CA GLY A 30 -3.78 12.77 7.95
C GLY A 30 -5.14 12.30 7.43
N ASN A 31 -5.18 11.55 6.32
CA ASN A 31 -6.40 10.96 5.77
C ASN A 31 -6.34 9.42 5.85
N ILE A 32 -7.42 8.81 6.33
CA ILE A 32 -7.58 7.36 6.49
C ILE A 32 -8.67 6.78 5.58
N SER A 33 -9.11 7.52 4.56
CA SER A 33 -10.12 7.06 3.60
C SER A 33 -9.71 5.73 3.00
N SER A 34 -10.66 4.81 3.04
CA SER A 34 -10.50 3.44 2.58
C SER A 34 -11.43 3.15 1.41
N GLY A 35 -11.28 1.98 0.82
CA GLY A 35 -12.08 1.51 -0.30
C GLY A 35 -11.28 0.55 -1.16
N SER A 36 -11.83 0.18 -2.32
CA SER A 36 -11.20 -0.77 -3.24
C SER A 36 -10.84 -0.17 -4.59
N SER A 37 -10.93 1.16 -4.74
CA SER A 37 -10.64 1.85 -5.99
C SER A 37 -9.20 1.60 -6.45
N ASP A 38 -9.04 1.18 -7.69
CA ASP A 38 -7.75 1.20 -8.37
C ASP A 38 -7.39 2.64 -8.76
N GLY A 39 -6.10 2.90 -8.96
CA GLY A 39 -5.59 4.22 -9.31
C GLY A 39 -4.09 4.33 -9.11
N SER A 40 -3.53 5.49 -9.47
CA SER A 40 -2.11 5.79 -9.26
C SER A 40 -1.89 6.54 -7.95
N GLY A 41 -0.90 6.12 -7.16
CA GLY A 41 -0.45 6.86 -5.97
C GLY A 41 -1.58 7.20 -5.00
N ALA A 42 -1.88 8.49 -4.89
CA ALA A 42 -2.86 9.03 -3.94
C ALA A 42 -4.33 8.71 -4.29
N ASP A 43 -4.62 8.23 -5.50
CA ASP A 43 -5.98 7.90 -5.94
C ASP A 43 -6.38 6.45 -5.60
N ALA A 44 -5.39 5.57 -5.40
CA ALA A 44 -5.63 4.18 -5.00
C ALA A 44 -6.22 4.11 -3.59
N ARG A 45 -7.16 3.19 -3.37
CA ARG A 45 -7.73 2.91 -2.05
C ARG A 45 -7.56 1.44 -1.68
N PHE A 46 -7.23 1.25 -0.41
CA PHE A 46 -7.09 -0.02 0.27
C PHE A 46 -7.96 -0.03 1.53
N LEU A 47 -8.17 -1.22 2.10
CA LEU A 47 -8.81 -1.40 3.39
C LEU A 47 -8.06 -2.48 4.16
N PHE A 48 -7.35 -2.07 5.21
CA PHE A 48 -6.47 -2.93 6.01
C PHE A 48 -5.44 -3.72 5.16
N PRO A 49 -4.59 -3.05 4.36
CA PRO A 49 -3.51 -3.72 3.64
C PRO A 49 -2.48 -4.29 4.63
N GLN A 50 -2.03 -5.53 4.42
CA GLN A 50 -1.12 -6.22 5.35
C GLN A 50 0.16 -6.73 4.69
N HIS A 51 0.12 -7.96 4.19
CA HIS A 51 1.28 -8.67 3.67
C HIS A 51 1.56 -8.26 2.23
N SER A 52 2.84 -8.13 1.89
CA SER A 52 3.26 -7.89 0.51
C SER A 52 4.37 -8.84 0.07
N VAL A 53 4.34 -9.22 -1.20
CA VAL A 53 5.37 -10.03 -1.84
C VAL A 53 5.70 -9.43 -3.20
N SER A 54 6.96 -9.49 -3.60
CA SER A 54 7.38 -9.03 -4.93
C SER A 54 7.93 -10.21 -5.73
N ASP A 55 7.66 -10.20 -7.04
CA ASP A 55 8.25 -11.12 -8.02
C ASP A 55 9.50 -10.52 -8.70
N GLY A 56 9.93 -9.32 -8.28
CA GLY A 56 11.03 -8.56 -8.90
C GLY A 56 10.60 -7.54 -9.96
N GLN A 57 9.37 -7.62 -10.46
CA GLN A 57 8.78 -6.65 -11.42
C GLN A 57 7.55 -5.95 -10.84
N ASN A 58 6.70 -6.71 -10.17
CA ASN A 58 5.47 -6.30 -9.53
C ASN A 58 5.55 -6.50 -8.01
N LEU A 59 4.68 -5.79 -7.31
CA LEU A 59 4.38 -6.01 -5.91
C LEU A 59 2.93 -6.46 -5.78
N TYR A 60 2.69 -7.51 -5.02
CA TYR A 60 1.37 -8.00 -4.69
C TYR A 60 1.10 -7.73 -3.22
N ILE A 61 -0.06 -7.16 -2.92
CA ILE A 61 -0.46 -6.84 -1.55
C ILE A 61 -1.81 -7.47 -1.22
N VAL A 62 -1.90 -8.06 -0.03
CA VAL A 62 -3.15 -8.52 0.54
C VAL A 62 -3.91 -7.31 1.06
N ASP A 63 -5.00 -6.97 0.38
CA ASP A 63 -5.95 -5.91 0.74
C ASP A 63 -7.11 -6.54 1.50
N LEU A 64 -6.82 -6.85 2.78
CA LEU A 64 -7.57 -7.82 3.57
C LEU A 64 -9.05 -7.46 3.70
N GLY A 65 -9.34 -6.21 4.05
CA GLY A 65 -10.72 -5.76 4.27
C GLY A 65 -11.55 -5.72 3.00
N ASN A 66 -10.90 -5.67 1.83
CA ASN A 66 -11.58 -5.75 0.53
C ASN A 66 -11.65 -7.19 -0.03
N ALA A 67 -11.08 -8.17 0.67
CA ALA A 67 -10.95 -9.56 0.20
C ALA A 67 -10.28 -9.67 -1.19
N LYS A 68 -9.21 -8.89 -1.42
CA LYS A 68 -8.50 -8.84 -2.70
C LYS A 68 -6.99 -9.03 -2.53
N ILE A 69 -6.37 -9.58 -3.57
CA ILE A 69 -4.94 -9.40 -3.82
C ILE A 69 -4.83 -8.27 -4.86
N ARG A 70 -4.06 -7.23 -4.56
CA ARG A 70 -3.85 -6.07 -5.45
C ARG A 70 -2.44 -6.13 -6.02
N ARG A 71 -2.29 -5.81 -7.31
CA ARG A 71 -0.99 -5.67 -7.98
C ARG A 71 -0.60 -4.20 -8.05
N VAL A 72 0.66 -3.90 -7.77
CA VAL A 72 1.28 -2.58 -7.90
C VAL A 72 2.51 -2.74 -8.81
N GLN A 73 2.64 -1.84 -9.80
CA GLN A 73 3.69 -1.83 -10.82
C GLN A 73 4.34 -0.45 -10.89
#